data_AF-A0A955M8S3-F1
#
_entry.id   AF-A0A955M8S3-F1
#
_cell.length_a   1.000
_cell.length_b   1.000
_cell.length_c   1.000
_cell.angle_alpha   90.00
_cell.angle_beta   90.00
_cell.angle_gamma   90.00
#
_symmetry.space_group_name_H-M   'P 1'
#
loop_
_entity.id
_entity.type
_entity.pdbx_description
1 polymer ?
#
loop_
_entity_poly.entity_id
_entity_poly.type
_entity_poly.pdbx_seq_one_letter_code
_entity_poly.pdbx_strand_id
1 'polypeptide(L)' 'MAKGIVKWFHRKKGYGFITTDAGEDVFVHYTTIQG' A
#
# COMPACT_ATOMS: atom_id res chain seq x y z
N MET A 1 -12.57 -4.80 6.84
CA MET A 1 -11.47 -4.49 5.91
C MET A 1 -11.14 -3.02 6.04
N ALA A 2 -9.88 -2.68 6.33
CA ALA A 2 -9.43 -1.29 6.21
C ALA A 2 -9.36 -0.91 4.72
N LYS A 3 -9.81 0.29 4.37
CA LYS A 3 -9.73 0.84 3.02
C LYS A 3 -8.72 1.99 3.01
N GLY A 4 -8.12 2.22 1.84
CA GLY A 4 -7.14 3.27 1.65
C GLY A 4 -6.74 3.40 0.18
N ILE A 5 -6.01 4.46 -0.12
CA ILE A 5 -5.57 4.81 -1.47
C ILE A 5 -4.07 4.57 -1.57
N VAL A 6 -3.61 3.97 -2.66
CA VAL A 6 -2.18 3.80 -2.93
C VAL A 6 -1.57 5.19 -3.09
N LYS A 7 -0.74 5.58 -2.12
CA LYS A 7 -0.03 6.86 -2.14
C LYS A 7 1.03 6.85 -3.23
N TRP A 8 1.82 5.78 -3.26
CA TRP A 8 2.79 5.49 -4.30
C TRP A 8 3.23 4.03 -4.24
N PHE A 9 3.71 3.51 -5.36
CA PHE A 9 4.25 2.14 -5.43
C PHE A 9 5.45 2.05 -6.38
N HIS A 10 6.56 1.49 -5.89
CA HIS A 10 7.78 1.34 -6.68
C HIS A 10 7.85 -0.05 -7.32
N ARG A 11 7.32 -0.17 -8.53
CA ARG A 11 7.20 -1.45 -9.26
C ARG A 11 8.48 -2.28 -9.33
N LYS A 12 9.65 -1.67 -9.60
CA LYS A 12 10.92 -2.41 -9.68
C LYS A 12 11.39 -2.98 -8.33
N LYS A 13 11.03 -2.34 -7.21
CA LYS A 13 11.44 -2.76 -5.86
C LYS A 13 10.35 -3.57 -5.16
N GLY A 14 9.11 -3.53 -5.64
CA GLY A 14 8.02 -4.35 -5.14
C GLY A 14 7.37 -3.86 -3.85
N TYR A 15 7.55 -2.60 -3.46
CA TYR A 15 6.93 -2.03 -2.26
C TYR A 15 6.39 -0.62 -2.49
N GLY A 16 5.53 -0.19 -1.57
CA GLY A 16 4.95 1.15 -1.56
C GLY A 16 4.24 1.46 -0.25
N PHE A 17 3.43 2.51 -0.28
CA PHE A 17 2.61 2.94 0.85
C PHE A 17 1.17 3.20 0.42
N ILE A 18 0.26 2.90 1.33
CA ILE A 18 -1.17 3.18 1.21
C ILE A 18 -1.52 4.16 2.32
N THR A 19 -2.17 5.27 1.96
CA THR A 19 -2.76 6.16 2.96
C THR A 19 -4.16 5.68 3.28
N THR A 20 -4.42 5.42 4.55
CA THR A 20 -5.74 5.01 5.06
C THR A 20 -6.68 6.21 5.14
N ASP A 21 -7.97 5.94 5.29
CA ASP A 21 -8.98 7.00 5.51
C ASP A 21 -8.73 7.80 6.82
N ALA A 22 -7.96 7.25 7.75
CA ALA A 22 -7.52 7.92 8.98
C ALA A 22 -6.28 8.83 8.77
N GLY A 23 -5.72 8.84 7.57
CA GLY A 23 -4.51 9.62 7.23
C GLY A 23 -3.20 8.93 7.60
N GLU A 24 -3.24 7.69 8.08
CA GLU A 24 -2.04 6.91 8.41
C GLU A 24 -1.46 6.25 7.17
N ASP A 25 -0.12 6.29 7.04
CA ASP A 25 0.61 5.63 5.96
C ASP A 25 0.98 4.20 6.36
N VAL A 26 0.47 3.23 5.62
CA VAL A 26 0.71 1.80 5.81
C VAL A 26 1.64 1.28 4.73
N PHE A 27 2.73 0.61 5.16
CA PHE A 27 3.66 -0.04 4.25
C PHE A 27 3.04 -1.29 3.60
N VAL A 28 3.29 -1.50 2.31
CA VAL A 28 2.85 -2.68 1.56
C VAL A 28 3.97 -3.25 0.71
N HIS A 29 4.08 -4.59 0.68
CA HIS A 29 4.99 -5.33 -0.18
C HIS A 29 4.20 -6.25 -1.12
N TYR A 30 4.66 -6.41 -2.37
CA TYR A 30 3.91 -7.12 -3.40
C TYR A 30 3.52 -8.57 -3.03
N THR A 31 4.31 -9.21 -2.16
CA THR A 31 4.05 -10.57 -1.65
C THR A 31 2.75 -10.69 -0.87
N THR A 32 2.18 -9.57 -0.40
CA THR A 32 0.92 -9.54 0.32
C THR A 32 -0.28 -9.24 -0.57
N ILE A 33 -0.06 -8.99 -1.88
CA ILE A 33 -1.14 -8.73 -2.83
C ILE A 33 -1.79 -10.07 -3.20
N GLN A 34 -3.07 -10.22 -2.88
CA GLN A 34 -3.88 -11.37 -3.29
C GLN A 34 -4.66 -11.00 -4.56
N GLY A 35 -4.60 -11.85 -5.57
CA GLY A 35 -5.29 -11.70 -6.86
C GLY A 35 -6.55 -12.55 -6.93
#